data_AF-E6XLS0-F1
#
_entry.id   AF-E6XLS0-F1
#
_cell.length_a   1.000
_cell.length_b   1.000
_cell.length_c   1.000
_cell.angle_alpha   90.00
_cell.angle_beta   90.00
_cell.angle_gamma   90.00
#
_symmetry.space_group_name_H-M   'P 1'
#
loop_
_entity.id
_entity.type
_entity.pdbx_description
1 polymer ?
#
loop_
_entity_poly.entity_id
_entity_poly.type
_entity_poly.pdbx_seq_one_letter_code
_entity_poly.pdbx_strand_id
1 'polypeptide(L)'
;MKSLSDKKIRQLLKRFAWIYAACLSIPLISTLLTSKAQGQVLLIGIWPVASLFYFLAYRHLAKSFHFEINRHLAFSYHGGGTFAGALYSLAKLVLFAMAFMLFISAKQT
;
A
#
# COMPACT_ATOMS: atom_id res chain seq x y z
N MET A 1 -0.79 -25.67 0.60
CA MET A 1 -0.45 -24.75 -0.51
C MET A 1 1.01 -24.94 -0.86
N LYS A 2 1.37 -25.15 -2.13
CA LYS A 2 2.79 -25.22 -2.56
C LYS A 2 3.49 -23.90 -2.21
N SER A 3 4.59 -23.95 -1.48
CA SER A 3 5.45 -22.80 -1.22
C SER A 3 5.87 -22.17 -2.56
N LEU A 4 5.55 -20.89 -2.75
CA LEU A 4 6.04 -20.13 -3.89
C LEU A 4 7.54 -19.86 -3.70
N SER A 5 8.33 -20.05 -4.75
CA SER A 5 9.74 -19.64 -4.73
C SER A 5 9.88 -18.14 -4.44
N ASP A 6 10.86 -17.77 -3.63
CA ASP A 6 11.19 -16.38 -3.27
C ASP A 6 11.30 -15.44 -4.50
N LYS A 7 11.80 -15.94 -5.63
CA LYS A 7 11.85 -15.16 -6.89
C LYS A 7 10.44 -14.77 -7.37
N LYS A 8 9.49 -15.70 -7.32
CA LYS A 8 8.08 -15.44 -7.68
C LYS A 8 7.42 -14.47 -6.71
N ILE A 9 7.70 -14.60 -5.41
CA ILE A 9 7.18 -13.68 -4.38
C ILE A 9 7.67 -12.25 -4.65
N ARG A 10 8.96 -12.07 -4.95
CA ARG A 10 9.53 -10.76 -5.32
C ARG A 10 8.88 -10.17 -6.58
N GLN A 11 8.62 -11.00 -7.60
CA GLN A 11 7.95 -10.55 -8.82
C GLN A 11 6.49 -10.13 -8.55
N LEU A 12 5.77 -10.89 -7.73
CA LEU A 12 4.41 -10.54 -7.31
C LEU A 12 4.41 -9.23 -6.52
N LEU A 13 5.33 -9.05 -5.57
CA LEU A 13 5.47 -7.79 -4.81
C LEU A 13 5.68 -6.59 -5.74
N LYS A 14 6.54 -6.71 -6.76
CA LYS A 14 6.73 -5.67 -7.78
C LYS A 14 5.45 -5.39 -8.57
N ARG A 15 4.72 -6.44 -8.97
CA ARG A 15 3.47 -6.30 -9.73
C ARG A 15 2.39 -5.59 -8.90
N PHE A 16 2.19 -6.01 -7.64
CA PHE A 16 1.26 -5.35 -6.72
C PHE A 16 1.66 -3.91 -6.43
N ALA A 17 2.96 -3.62 -6.35
CA ALA A 17 3.47 -2.26 -6.18
C ALA A 17 3.06 -1.36 -7.37
N TRP A 18 3.22 -1.85 -8.60
CA TRP A 18 2.78 -1.12 -9.79
C TRP A 18 1.27 -0.92 -9.85
N ILE A 19 0.48 -1.94 -9.50
CA ILE A 19 -0.99 -1.81 -9.41
C ILE A 19 -1.35 -0.74 -8.39
N TYR A 20 -0.74 -0.77 -7.20
CA TYR A 20 -0.98 0.21 -6.17
C TYR A 20 -0.60 1.63 -6.61
N ALA A 21 0.55 1.81 -7.25
CA ALA A 21 0.96 3.10 -7.81
C ALA A 21 -0.06 3.64 -8.84
N ALA A 22 -0.58 2.78 -9.72
CA ALA A 22 -1.63 3.15 -10.66
C ALA A 22 -2.94 3.51 -9.94
N CYS A 23 -3.33 2.77 -8.90
CA CYS A 23 -4.50 3.09 -8.09
C CYS A 23 -4.36 4.44 -7.37
N LEU A 24 -3.14 4.81 -6.96
CA LEU A 24 -2.90 6.12 -6.33
C LEU A 24 -2.91 7.26 -7.36
N SER A 25 -2.44 7.02 -8.59
CA SER A 25 -2.39 8.06 -9.61
C SER A 25 -3.77 8.40 -10.18
N ILE A 26 -4.71 7.45 -10.22
CA ILE A 26 -6.06 7.67 -10.75
C ILE A 26 -6.78 8.82 -10.02
N PRO A 27 -6.96 8.81 -8.69
CA PRO A 27 -7.57 9.92 -7.96
C PRO A 27 -6.80 11.22 -8.13
N LEU A 28 -5.47 11.16 -8.16
CA LEU A 28 -4.58 12.32 -8.34
C LEU A 28 -4.86 13.02 -9.68
N ILE A 29 -4.92 12.25 -10.76
CA ILE A 29 -5.24 12.76 -12.10
C ILE A 29 -6.71 13.22 -12.16
N SER A 30 -7.64 12.46 -11.59
CA SER A 30 -9.05 12.85 -11.54
C SER A 30 -9.27 14.18 -10.80
N THR A 31 -8.54 14.43 -9.71
CA THR A 31 -8.64 15.70 -8.98
C THR A 31 -8.14 16.91 -9.76
N LEU A 32 -7.19 16.71 -10.69
CA LEU A 32 -6.73 17.77 -11.59
C LEU A 32 -7.75 18.08 -12.70
N LEU A 33 -8.60 17.10 -13.05
CA LEU A 33 -9.53 17.20 -14.18
C LEU A 33 -10.98 17.47 -13.75
N THR A 34 -11.30 17.42 -12.46
CA THR A 34 -12.68 17.49 -11.95
C THR A 34 -12.87 18.57 -10.89
N SER A 35 -14.12 18.82 -10.51
CA SER A 35 -14.46 19.76 -9.43
C SER A 35 -13.84 19.34 -8.09
N LYS A 36 -13.45 20.30 -7.25
CA LYS A 36 -12.77 20.04 -5.95
C LYS A 36 -13.51 19.00 -5.08
N ALA A 37 -14.85 19.03 -5.08
CA ALA A 37 -15.67 18.13 -4.26
C ALA A 37 -15.60 16.66 -4.73
N GLN A 38 -15.73 16.41 -6.04
CA GLN A 38 -15.67 15.05 -6.59
C GLN A 38 -14.26 14.45 -6.47
N GLY A 39 -13.23 15.27 -6.67
CA GLY A 39 -11.83 14.85 -6.47
C GLY A 39 -11.53 14.45 -5.03
N GLN A 40 -12.05 15.19 -4.05
CA GLN A 40 -11.86 14.88 -2.63
C GLN A 40 -12.50 13.54 -2.23
N VAL A 41 -13.71 13.24 -2.72
CA VAL A 41 -14.38 11.96 -2.44
C VAL A 41 -13.57 10.79 -2.99
N LEU A 42 -13.03 10.92 -4.22
CA LEU A 42 -12.16 9.90 -4.81
C LEU A 42 -10.87 9.69 -4.01
N LEU A 43 -10.24 10.77 -3.55
CA LEU A 43 -9.04 10.68 -2.72
C LEU A 43 -9.31 10.01 -1.37
N ILE A 44 -10.35 10.43 -0.65
CA ILE A 44 -10.66 9.93 0.68
C ILE A 44 -11.19 8.48 0.63
N GLY A 45 -11.87 8.09 -0.45
CA GLY A 45 -12.36 6.72 -0.64
C GLY A 45 -11.31 5.77 -1.19
N ILE A 46 -10.73 6.07 -2.36
CA ILE A 46 -9.89 5.12 -3.10
C ILE A 46 -8.52 4.95 -2.47
N TRP A 47 -7.86 6.03 -2.04
CA TRP A 47 -6.50 5.91 -1.52
C TRP A 47 -6.41 5.01 -0.29
N PRO A 48 -7.27 5.14 0.74
CA PRO A 48 -7.14 4.29 1.91
C PRO A 48 -7.49 2.83 1.64
N VAL A 49 -8.50 2.57 0.81
CA VAL A 49 -8.88 1.20 0.41
C VAL A 49 -7.75 0.54 -0.39
N ALA A 50 -7.18 1.24 -1.38
CA ALA A 50 -6.04 0.75 -2.14
C ALA A 50 -4.81 0.53 -1.24
N SER A 51 -4.57 1.43 -0.29
CA SER A 51 -3.47 1.33 0.69
C SER A 51 -3.64 0.12 1.60
N LEU A 52 -4.86 -0.13 2.09
CA LEU A 52 -5.17 -1.27 2.93
C LEU A 52 -4.95 -2.58 2.18
N PHE A 53 -5.47 -2.67 0.95
CA PHE A 53 -5.30 -3.86 0.11
C PHE A 53 -3.82 -4.14 -0.15
N TYR A 54 -3.05 -3.11 -0.54
CA TYR A 54 -1.62 -3.26 -0.79
C TYR A 54 -0.84 -3.64 0.47
N PHE A 55 -1.17 -3.02 1.61
CA PHE A 55 -0.57 -3.34 2.91
C PHE A 55 -0.76 -4.81 3.29
N LEU A 56 -1.98 -5.33 3.16
CA LEU A 56 -2.31 -6.72 3.47
C LEU A 56 -1.63 -7.68 2.48
N ALA A 57 -1.68 -7.38 1.18
CA ALA A 57 -1.04 -8.19 0.14
C ALA A 57 0.49 -8.27 0.35
N TYR A 58 1.14 -7.13 0.62
CA TYR A 58 2.57 -7.07 0.91
C TYR A 58 2.92 -7.90 2.13
N ARG A 59 2.17 -7.75 3.24
CA ARG A 59 2.41 -8.49 4.48
C ARG A 59 2.22 -10.00 4.30
N HIS A 60 1.20 -10.41 3.55
CA HIS A 60 0.95 -11.81 3.24
C HIS A 60 2.07 -12.42 2.40
N LEU A 61 2.47 -11.74 1.32
CA LEU A 61 3.57 -12.18 0.46
C LEU A 61 4.92 -12.21 1.20
N ALA A 62 5.22 -11.19 1.99
CA ALA A 62 6.46 -11.12 2.77
C ALA A 62 6.55 -12.23 3.83
N LYS A 63 5.42 -12.63 4.45
CA LYS A 63 5.40 -13.78 5.36
C LYS A 63 5.64 -15.12 4.66
N SER A 64 5.41 -15.19 3.35
CA SER A 64 5.48 -16.43 2.57
C SER A 64 6.88 -16.75 2.04
N PHE A 65 7.87 -15.88 2.28
CA PHE A 65 9.27 -16.14 1.94
C PHE A 65 9.78 -17.39 2.67
N HIS A 66 10.48 -18.26 1.94
CA HIS A 66 11.00 -19.51 2.47
C HIS A 66 12.20 -19.26 3.41
N PHE A 67 13.06 -18.31 3.05
CA PHE A 67 14.23 -17.95 3.87
C PHE A 67 13.89 -16.84 4.88
N GLU A 68 14.19 -17.08 6.16
CA GLU A 68 13.94 -16.11 7.24
C GLU A 68 14.67 -14.78 7.02
N ILE A 69 15.88 -14.81 6.45
CA ILE A 69 16.63 -13.60 6.10
C ILE A 69 15.84 -12.74 5.10
N ASN A 70 15.23 -13.35 4.08
CA ASN A 70 14.41 -12.62 3.11
C ASN A 70 13.13 -12.06 3.73
N ARG A 71 12.53 -12.79 4.68
CA ARG A 71 11.39 -12.32 5.47
C ARG A 71 11.76 -11.11 6.32
N HIS A 72 12.88 -11.18 7.06
CA HIS A 72 13.37 -10.06 7.86
C HIS A 72 13.76 -8.86 7.00
N LEU A 73 14.43 -9.05 5.87
CA LEU A 73 14.73 -7.94 4.95
C LEU A 73 13.46 -7.29 4.38
N ALA A 74 12.43 -8.08 4.07
CA ALA A 74 11.14 -7.56 3.62
C ALA A 74 10.43 -6.71 4.69
N PHE A 75 10.48 -7.11 5.96
CA PHE A 75 9.83 -6.39 7.06
C PHE A 75 10.67 -5.26 7.67
N SER A 76 11.95 -5.48 7.91
CA SER A 76 12.86 -4.55 8.59
C SER A 76 13.42 -3.47 7.67
N TYR A 77 13.80 -3.84 6.44
CA TYR A 77 14.35 -2.89 5.45
C TYR A 77 13.34 -2.45 4.41
N HIS A 78 12.04 -2.70 4.65
CA HIS A 78 10.99 -2.48 3.66
C HIS A 78 11.39 -3.14 2.32
N GLY A 79 11.88 -4.38 2.35
CA GLY A 79 12.35 -5.06 1.13
C GLY A 79 13.62 -4.49 0.52
N GLY A 80 14.54 -3.92 1.32
CA GLY A 80 15.91 -3.59 0.90
C GLY A 80 16.01 -2.39 -0.03
N GLY A 81 15.28 -1.30 0.25
CA GLY A 81 15.31 -0.09 -0.60
C GLY A 81 14.64 -0.29 -1.97
N THR A 82 13.76 -1.29 -2.09
CA THR A 82 13.05 -1.55 -3.35
C THR A 82 11.80 -0.68 -3.48
N PHE A 83 11.39 -0.42 -4.72
CA PHE A 83 10.16 0.33 -5.04
C PHE A 83 8.91 -0.19 -4.31
N ALA A 84 8.74 -1.52 -4.23
CA ALA A 84 7.65 -2.14 -3.48
C ALA A 84 7.72 -1.83 -1.98
N GLY A 85 8.93 -1.75 -1.45
CA GLY A 85 9.20 -1.27 -0.09
C GLY A 85 8.77 0.15 0.18
N ALA A 86 9.20 1.06 -0.67
CA ALA A 86 8.85 2.48 -0.57
C ALA A 86 7.33 2.68 -0.61
N LEU A 87 6.65 2.00 -1.53
CA LEU A 87 5.19 2.03 -1.62
C LEU A 87 4.51 1.39 -0.41
N TYR A 88 5.13 0.39 0.23
CA TYR A 88 4.61 -0.20 1.45
C TYR A 88 4.69 0.78 2.63
N SER A 89 5.78 1.54 2.72
CA SER A 89 5.88 2.66 3.67
C SER A 89 4.84 3.74 3.39
N LEU A 90 4.64 4.09 2.12
CA LEU A 90 3.60 5.04 1.72
C LEU A 90 2.20 4.55 2.11
N ALA A 91 1.86 3.28 1.87
CA ALA A 91 0.60 2.70 2.29
C ALA A 91 0.40 2.77 3.80
N LYS A 92 1.45 2.50 4.60
CA LYS A 92 1.39 2.68 6.06
C LYS A 92 1.12 4.14 6.45
N LEU A 93 1.76 5.09 5.79
CA LEU A 93 1.53 6.53 6.03
C LEU A 93 0.07 6.92 5.72
N VAL A 94 -0.46 6.50 4.57
CA VAL A 94 -1.85 6.79 4.18
C VAL A 94 -2.85 6.19 5.18
N LEU A 95 -2.64 4.94 5.60
CA LEU A 95 -3.49 4.29 6.59
C LEU A 95 -3.41 4.97 7.96
N PHE A 96 -2.22 5.39 8.38
CA PHE A 96 -2.02 6.13 9.62
C PHE A 96 -2.74 7.48 9.56
N ALA A 97 -2.59 8.23 8.47
CA ALA A 97 -3.29 9.50 8.26
C ALA A 97 -4.81 9.32 8.28
N MET A 98 -5.34 8.26 7.66
CA MET A 98 -6.78 7.96 7.70
C MET A 98 -7.24 7.66 9.13
N ALA A 99 -6.54 6.79 9.86
CA ALA A 99 -6.88 6.47 11.25
C ALA A 99 -6.85 7.72 12.14
N PHE A 100 -5.88 8.60 11.94
CA PHE A 100 -5.77 9.87 12.65
C PHE A 100 -6.93 10.82 12.33
N MET A 101 -7.32 10.95 11.05
CA MET A 101 -8.49 11.75 10.66
C MET A 101 -9.78 11.22 11.28
N LEU A 102 -10.00 9.91 11.26
CA LEU A 102 -11.17 9.28 11.88
C LEU A 102 -11.19 9.52 13.39
N PHE A 103 -10.04 9.44 14.06
CA PHE A 103 -9.92 9.72 15.48
C PHE A 103 -10.26 11.18 15.83
N ILE A 104 -9.75 12.14 15.07
CA ILE A 104 -10.10 13.56 15.28
C ILE A 104 -11.60 13.77 15.04
N SER A 105 -12.15 13.22 13.96
CA SER A 105 -13.57 13.39 13.64
C SER A 105 -14.45 12.82 14.77
N ALA A 106 -14.11 11.66 15.31
CA ALA A 106 -14.84 11.05 16.43
C ALA A 106 -14.76 11.84 17.74
N LYS A 107 -13.72 12.68 17.92
CA LYS A 107 -13.55 13.57 19.08
C LYS A 107 -14.31 14.89 18.95
N GLN A 108 -14.67 15.28 17.72
CA GLN A 108 -15.39 16.52 17.42
C GLN A 108 -16.91 16.32 17.33
N THR A 109 -17.38 15.07 17.45
CA THR A 109 -18.81 14.69 17.48
C THR A 109 -19.23 14.48 18.93
#